data_AF-A0A961U337-F1
#
_entry.id   AF-A0A961U337-F1
#
_cell.length_a   1.000
_cell.length_b   1.000
_cell.length_c   1.000
_cell.angle_alpha   90.00
_cell.angle_beta   90.00
_cell.angle_gamma   90.00
#
_symmetry.space_group_name_H-M   'P 1'
#
loop_
_entity.id
_entity.type
_entity.pdbx_description
1 polymer ?
#
loop_
_entity_poly.entity_id
_entity_poly.type
_entity_poly.pdbx_seq_one_letter_code
_entity_poly.pdbx_strand_id
1 'polypeptide(L)'
;MIKNVILVLSLALNAVALWVVSHPPRASGPKMTCAEAINEDLNKEATRTFARENDGAFLRVHDYPAASDYRLRNVHLTGGAATFVYVAKTYPSTCGSIVPGIDGSIVRVKTNLPDVPAVTEVY
;
A
#
# COMPACT_ATOMS: atom_id res chain seq x y z
N MET A 1 -32.80 33.86 7.10
CA MET A 1 -31.51 33.45 6.51
C MET A 1 -30.64 32.62 7.47
N ILE A 2 -30.52 32.96 8.75
CA ILE A 2 -29.66 32.26 9.74
C ILE A 2 -29.99 30.76 9.90
N LYS A 3 -31.27 30.37 9.88
CA LYS A 3 -31.67 28.96 10.03
C LYS A 3 -31.14 28.03 8.93
N ASN A 4 -31.01 28.54 7.69
CA ASN A 4 -30.47 27.77 6.57
C ASN A 4 -28.95 27.62 6.69
N VAL A 5 -28.26 28.62 7.25
CA VAL A 5 -26.81 28.57 7.49
C VAL A 5 -26.46 27.52 8.55
N ILE A 6 -27.23 27.46 9.63
CA ILE A 6 -27.04 26.45 10.70
C ILE A 6 -27.25 25.03 10.17
N LEU A 7 -28.27 24.85 9.31
CA LEU A 7 -28.55 23.54 8.71
C LEU A 7 -27.40 23.08 7.79
N VAL A 8 -26.89 23.98 6.95
CA VAL A 8 -25.77 23.69 6.04
C VAL A 8 -24.50 23.38 6.82
N LEU A 9 -24.20 24.13 7.90
CA LEU A 9 -23.04 23.86 8.74
C LEU A 9 -23.13 22.50 9.42
N SER A 10 -24.31 22.15 9.93
CA SER A 10 -24.57 20.86 10.56
C SER A 10 -24.41 19.71 9.56
N LEU A 11 -24.92 19.85 8.33
CA LEU A 11 -24.71 18.85 7.28
C LEU A 11 -23.23 18.67 6.93
N ALA A 12 -22.49 19.78 6.80
CA ALA A 12 -21.06 19.74 6.50
C ALA A 12 -20.26 19.08 7.62
N LEU A 13 -20.55 19.40 8.88
CA LEU A 13 -19.91 18.77 10.05
C LEU A 13 -20.18 17.27 10.12
N ASN A 14 -21.43 16.85 9.88
CA ASN A 14 -21.77 15.44 9.84
C ASN A 14 -21.11 14.71 8.66
N ALA A 15 -21.00 15.36 7.50
CA ALA A 15 -20.28 14.81 6.35
C ALA A 15 -18.78 14.66 6.61
N VAL A 16 -18.15 15.65 7.26
CA VAL A 16 -16.75 15.58 7.68
C VAL A 16 -16.54 14.49 8.72
N ALA A 17 -17.44 14.37 9.71
CA ALA A 17 -17.38 13.31 10.71
C ALA A 17 -17.50 11.92 10.07
N LEU A 18 -18.46 11.74 9.16
CA LEU A 18 -18.60 10.52 8.36
C LEU A 18 -17.35 10.23 7.54
N TRP A 19 -16.75 11.25 6.92
CA TRP A 19 -15.52 11.11 6.15
C TRP A 19 -14.34 10.67 7.01
N VAL A 20 -14.14 11.27 8.19
CA VAL A 20 -13.07 10.90 9.14
C VAL A 20 -13.26 9.49 9.68
N VAL A 21 -14.50 9.10 10.03
CA VAL A 21 -14.80 7.76 10.52
C VAL A 21 -14.64 6.69 9.43
N SER A 22 -14.98 7.03 8.18
CA SER A 22 -14.79 6.13 7.03
C SER A 22 -13.37 6.10 6.49
N HIS A 23 -12.53 7.07 6.83
CA HIS A 23 -11.13 7.16 6.42
C HIS A 23 -10.23 7.39 7.65
N PRO A 24 -10.20 6.45 8.61
CA PRO A 24 -9.29 6.57 9.74
C PRO A 24 -7.86 6.77 9.19
N PRO A 25 -7.07 7.72 9.73
CA PRO A 25 -5.68 7.83 9.35
C PRO A 25 -5.03 6.48 9.61
N ARG A 26 -4.60 5.79 8.55
CA ARG A 26 -3.88 4.53 8.68
C ARG A 26 -2.70 4.82 9.59
N ALA A 27 -2.63 4.12 10.73
CA ALA A 27 -1.43 4.11 11.55
C ALA A 27 -0.25 3.86 10.62
N SER A 28 0.84 4.61 10.77
CA SER A 28 2.05 4.41 9.99
C SER A 28 2.58 3.01 10.31
N GLY A 29 2.17 2.03 9.52
CA GLY A 29 2.71 0.69 9.57
C GLY A 29 4.21 0.73 9.30
N PRO A 30 4.92 -0.38 9.56
CA PRO A 30 6.29 -0.53 9.11
C PRO A 30 6.38 -0.17 7.62
N LYS A 31 7.40 0.59 7.26
CA LYS A 31 7.62 1.11 5.91
C LYS A 31 9.07 0.97 5.52
N MET A 32 9.34 0.99 4.22
CA MET A 32 10.70 1.02 3.68
C MET A 32 11.44 2.31 4.08
N THR A 33 12.75 2.19 4.25
CA THR A 33 13.65 3.33 4.27
C THR A 33 13.77 3.96 2.89
N CYS A 34 14.29 5.18 2.81
CA CYS A 34 14.47 5.85 1.52
C CYS A 34 15.46 5.15 0.60
N ALA A 35 16.53 4.55 1.15
CA ALA A 35 17.49 3.79 0.36
C ALA A 35 16.85 2.54 -0.25
N GLU A 36 15.99 1.86 0.51
CA GLU A 36 15.24 0.70 0.03
C GLU A 36 14.16 1.08 -0.99
N ALA A 37 13.51 2.23 -0.84
CA ALA A 37 12.46 2.67 -1.75
C ALA A 37 12.97 3.01 -3.16
N ILE A 38 14.17 3.60 -3.27
CA ILE A 38 14.72 4.10 -4.55
C ILE A 38 15.54 3.08 -5.33
N ASN A 39 15.98 1.99 -4.70
CA ASN A 39 16.85 0.99 -5.34
C ASN A 39 16.07 -0.31 -5.57
N GLU A 40 16.05 -0.82 -6.81
CA GLU A 40 15.25 -1.99 -7.18
C GLU A 40 15.55 -3.24 -6.33
N ASP A 41 16.83 -3.54 -6.09
CA ASP A 41 17.23 -4.73 -5.34
C ASP A 41 16.87 -4.60 -3.87
N LEU A 42 17.20 -3.46 -3.25
CA LEU A 42 16.87 -3.18 -1.84
C LEU A 42 15.36 -3.14 -1.62
N ASN A 43 14.60 -2.67 -2.60
CA ASN A 43 13.14 -2.58 -2.54
C ASN A 43 12.47 -3.96 -2.43
N LYS A 44 12.90 -4.86 -3.32
CA LYS A 44 12.43 -6.24 -3.35
C LYS A 44 12.92 -6.98 -2.11
N GLU A 45 14.17 -6.77 -1.71
CA GLU A 45 14.74 -7.42 -0.54
C GLU A 45 14.08 -6.99 0.77
N ALA A 46 13.76 -5.71 0.93
CA ALA A 46 13.01 -5.20 2.07
C ALA A 46 11.62 -5.84 2.15
N THR A 47 10.93 -5.97 1.01
CA THR A 47 9.62 -6.65 0.96
C THR A 47 9.74 -8.16 1.26
N ARG A 48 10.78 -8.84 0.75
CA ARG A 48 11.03 -10.27 1.07
C ARG A 48 11.33 -10.47 2.54
N THR A 49 12.15 -9.60 3.12
CA THR A 49 12.51 -9.65 4.53
C THR A 49 11.27 -9.43 5.38
N PHE A 50 10.45 -8.43 5.06
CA PHE A 50 9.18 -8.19 5.75
C PHE A 50 8.23 -9.38 5.64
N ALA A 51 8.14 -10.03 4.47
CA ALA A 51 7.35 -11.23 4.30
C ALA A 51 7.85 -12.38 5.17
N ARG A 52 9.17 -12.63 5.21
CA ARG A 52 9.79 -13.67 6.05
C ARG A 52 9.55 -13.43 7.54
N GLU A 53 9.65 -12.19 8.00
CA GLU A 53 9.39 -11.81 9.40
C GLU A 53 7.91 -11.94 9.81
N ASN A 54 7.02 -12.05 8.82
CA ASN A 54 5.58 -12.17 9.02
C ASN A 54 5.02 -13.51 8.53
N ASP A 55 5.84 -14.57 8.50
CA ASP A 55 5.46 -15.93 8.09
C ASP A 55 4.80 -16.01 6.70
N GLY A 56 5.13 -15.06 5.82
CA GLY A 56 4.52 -14.93 4.51
C GLY A 56 3.07 -14.43 4.51
N ALA A 57 2.52 -13.95 5.64
CA ALA A 57 1.12 -13.51 5.73
C ALA A 57 0.80 -12.39 4.72
N PHE A 58 0.05 -12.72 3.66
CA PHE A 58 -0.20 -11.81 2.54
C PHE A 58 -0.81 -10.48 2.98
N LEU A 59 -1.78 -10.49 3.90
CA LEU A 59 -2.43 -9.25 4.36
C LEU A 59 -1.42 -8.26 4.95
N ARG A 60 -0.45 -8.75 5.73
CA ARG A 60 0.61 -7.90 6.29
C ARG A 60 1.56 -7.41 5.21
N VAL A 61 1.96 -8.31 4.31
CA VAL A 61 2.84 -7.97 3.17
C VAL A 61 2.15 -7.05 2.17
N HIS A 62 0.82 -7.03 2.09
CA HIS A 62 0.04 -6.08 1.29
C HIS A 62 0.07 -4.68 1.90
N ASP A 63 -0.06 -4.60 3.23
CA ASP A 63 -0.06 -3.33 3.96
C ASP A 63 1.32 -2.65 3.96
N TYR A 64 2.42 -3.41 3.87
CA TYR A 64 3.78 -2.88 3.89
C TYR A 64 4.15 -1.98 2.67
N PRO A 65 3.98 -2.43 1.40
CA PRO A 65 4.09 -1.56 0.23
C PRO A 65 3.09 -0.40 0.29
N ALA A 66 1.86 -0.64 0.75
CA ALA A 66 0.86 0.42 0.89
C ALA A 66 1.28 1.52 1.88
N ALA A 67 1.92 1.14 2.99
CA ALA A 67 2.52 2.06 3.96
C ALA A 67 3.81 2.74 3.45
N SER A 68 4.43 2.17 2.41
CA SER A 68 5.64 2.69 1.75
C SER A 68 5.33 3.49 0.48
N ASP A 69 4.12 4.04 0.36
CA ASP A 69 3.64 4.83 -0.78
C ASP A 69 3.54 4.07 -2.12
N TYR A 70 3.41 2.75 -2.08
CA TYR A 70 3.01 1.96 -3.24
C TYR A 70 1.49 1.82 -3.30
N ARG A 71 0.97 1.69 -4.52
CA ARG A 71 -0.43 1.38 -4.79
C ARG A 71 -0.52 0.08 -5.58
N LEU A 72 -1.51 -0.75 -5.25
CA LEU A 72 -1.85 -1.90 -6.07
C LEU A 72 -2.32 -1.40 -7.46
N ARG A 73 -1.65 -1.85 -8.51
CA ARG A 73 -1.93 -1.47 -9.90
C ARG A 73 -2.63 -2.58 -10.67
N ASN A 74 -2.21 -3.82 -10.45
CA ASN A 74 -2.71 -4.96 -11.20
C ASN A 74 -2.66 -6.24 -10.36
N VAL A 75 -3.49 -7.22 -10.73
CA VAL A 75 -3.50 -8.57 -10.15
C VAL A 75 -3.55 -9.57 -11.30
N HIS A 76 -2.59 -10.50 -11.32
CA HIS A 76 -2.52 -11.57 -12.31
C HIS A 76 -2.80 -12.91 -11.65
N LEU A 77 -3.72 -13.71 -12.20
CA LEU A 77 -4.15 -14.98 -11.64
C LEU A 77 -3.72 -16.12 -12.57
N THR A 78 -2.93 -17.06 -12.05
CA THR A 78 -2.41 -18.20 -12.83
C THR A 78 -2.30 -19.43 -11.95
N GLY A 79 -2.98 -20.52 -12.35
CA GLY A 79 -2.74 -21.86 -11.79
C GLY A 79 -2.85 -21.98 -10.26
N GLY A 80 -3.78 -21.26 -9.64
CA GLY A 80 -3.96 -21.27 -8.17
C GLY A 80 -3.09 -20.27 -7.40
N ALA A 81 -2.34 -19.41 -8.10
CA ALA A 81 -1.59 -18.30 -7.51
C ALA A 81 -2.09 -16.94 -8.02
N ALA A 82 -1.90 -15.91 -7.20
CA ALA A 82 -2.11 -14.52 -7.54
C ALA A 82 -0.80 -13.74 -7.43
N THR A 83 -0.46 -12.98 -8.46
CA THR A 83 0.61 -11.98 -8.44
C THR A 83 -0.01 -10.59 -8.33
N PHE A 84 0.30 -9.90 -7.24
CA PHE A 84 -0.10 -8.52 -6.97
C PHE A 84 1.03 -7.58 -7.40
N VAL A 85 0.73 -6.63 -8.28
CA VAL A 85 1.69 -5.67 -8.80
C VAL A 85 1.46 -4.32 -8.14
N TYR A 86 2.41 -3.90 -7.31
CA TYR A 86 2.45 -2.61 -6.65
C TYR A 86 3.35 -1.65 -7.40
N VAL A 87 2.90 -0.41 -7.56
CA VAL A 87 3.68 0.66 -8.19
C VAL A 87 3.74 1.87 -7.27
N ALA A 88 4.88 2.54 -7.24
CA ALA A 88 5.03 3.78 -6.48
C ALA A 88 3.97 4.82 -6.90
N LYS A 89 3.39 5.51 -5.92
CA LYS A 89 2.34 6.52 -6.12
C LYS A 89 2.95 7.92 -6.35
N THR A 90 3.89 8.09 -7.28
CA THR A 90 4.47 9.39 -7.77
C THR A 90 4.99 10.42 -6.72
N TYR A 91 6.28 10.79 -6.87
CA TYR A 91 7.07 11.95 -6.41
C TYR A 91 6.39 13.15 -5.68
N PRO A 92 7.02 13.77 -4.63
CA PRO A 92 7.87 13.26 -3.56
C PRO A 92 7.09 13.19 -2.22
N SER A 93 7.04 12.03 -1.57
CA SER A 93 6.54 11.99 -0.18
C SER A 93 7.65 11.97 0.86
N THR A 94 8.86 11.47 0.54
CA THR A 94 10.01 11.57 1.48
C THR A 94 11.41 11.25 0.89
N CYS A 95 11.50 10.51 -0.22
CA CYS A 95 12.75 9.81 -0.59
C CYS A 95 13.34 10.15 -1.98
N GLY A 96 12.82 11.17 -2.67
CA GLY A 96 13.23 11.50 -4.04
C GLY A 96 12.24 10.98 -5.10
N SER A 97 12.64 11.03 -6.38
CA SER A 97 11.76 10.79 -7.54
C SER A 97 11.68 9.33 -7.88
N ILE A 98 10.65 8.67 -7.35
CA ILE A 98 10.30 7.32 -7.78
C ILE A 98 9.27 7.48 -8.90
N VAL A 99 9.75 7.38 -10.14
CA VAL A 99 8.89 7.39 -11.33
C VAL A 99 8.38 5.96 -11.55
N PRO A 100 7.05 5.74 -11.70
CA PRO A 100 6.52 4.42 -11.98
C PRO A 100 7.19 3.79 -13.21
N GLY A 101 7.78 2.61 -13.05
CA GLY A 101 8.49 1.91 -14.12
C GLY A 101 10.01 2.11 -14.17
N ILE A 102 10.58 2.89 -13.25
CA ILE A 102 12.03 3.13 -13.11
C ILE A 102 12.46 2.83 -11.68
N ASP A 103 13.62 2.21 -11.46
CA ASP A 103 14.35 1.99 -10.18
C ASP A 103 13.51 1.93 -8.89
N GLY A 104 13.31 0.72 -8.34
CA GLY A 104 12.60 0.53 -7.06
C GLY A 104 11.10 0.83 -7.10
N SER A 105 10.56 1.30 -8.22
CA SER A 105 9.15 1.72 -8.31
C SER A 105 8.12 0.61 -8.50
N ILE A 106 8.53 -0.65 -8.69
CA ILE A 106 7.62 -1.78 -8.91
C ILE A 106 8.00 -2.94 -7.99
N VAL A 107 7.00 -3.43 -7.24
CA VAL A 107 7.08 -4.66 -6.46
C VAL A 107 5.99 -5.61 -6.91
N ARG A 108 6.34 -6.87 -7.15
CA ARG A 108 5.39 -7.93 -7.45
C ARG A 108 5.45 -8.94 -6.32
N VAL A 109 4.29 -9.24 -5.75
CA VAL A 109 4.15 -10.21 -4.65
C VAL A 109 3.30 -11.35 -5.17
N LYS A 110 3.86 -12.56 -5.21
CA LYS A 110 3.15 -13.78 -5.59
C LYS A 110 2.66 -14.51 -4.35
N THR A 111 1.43 -14.98 -4.41
CA THR A 111 0.72 -15.59 -3.29
C THR A 111 -0.05 -16.82 -3.75
N ASN A 112 0.02 -17.91 -3.00
CA ASN A 112 -0.83 -19.08 -3.24
C ASN A 112 -2.23 -18.83 -2.67
N LEU A 113 -3.28 -19.17 -3.42
CA LEU A 113 -4.68 -18.90 -3.06
C LEU A 113 -5.44 -19.99 -2.26
N PRO A 114 -5.12 -21.30 -2.31
CA PRO A 114 -6.12 -22.31 -1.94
C PRO A 114 -6.40 -22.52 -0.44
N ASP A 115 -5.70 -21.91 0.51
CA ASP A 115 -5.96 -22.14 1.95
C ASP A 115 -5.79 -20.87 2.81
N VAL A 116 -4.53 -20.46 3.02
CA VAL A 116 -4.14 -19.23 3.70
C VAL A 116 -3.26 -18.47 2.71
N PRO A 117 -3.64 -17.25 2.30
CA PRO A 117 -2.84 -16.46 1.37
C PRO A 117 -1.45 -16.20 1.94
N ALA A 118 -0.47 -16.95 1.45
CA ALA A 118 0.93 -16.87 1.84
C ALA A 118 1.78 -16.42 0.66
N VAL A 119 2.65 -15.44 0.89
CA VAL A 119 3.63 -14.95 -0.06
C VAL A 119 4.65 -16.04 -0.34
N THR A 120 4.76 -16.41 -1.61
CA THR A 120 5.73 -17.41 -2.08
C THR A 120 6.94 -16.76 -2.74
N GLU A 121 6.77 -15.56 -3.30
CA GLU A 121 7.81 -14.90 -4.09
C GLU A 121 7.60 -13.39 -4.15
N VAL A 122 8.71 -12.65 -4.26
CA VAL A 122 8.71 -11.20 -4.48
C VAL A 122 9.73 -10.83 -5.56
N TYR A 123 9.33 -10.02 -6.56
CA TYR A 123 10.13 -9.68 -7.73
C TYR A 123 9.76 -8.37 -8.42
#